data_AF-A0A2P1PZK1-F1
#
_entry.id   AF-A0A2P1PZK1-F1
#
_cell.length_a   1.000
_cell.length_b   1.000
_cell.length_c   1.000
_cell.angle_alpha   90.00
_cell.angle_beta   90.00
_cell.angle_gamma   90.00
#
_symmetry.space_group_name_H-M   'P 1'
#
loop_
_entity.id
_entity.type
_entity.pdbx_description
1 polymer ?
#
loop_
_entity_poly.entity_id
_entity_poly.type
_entity_poly.pdbx_seq_one_letter_code
_entity_poly.pdbx_strand_id
1 'polypeptide(L)'
;MNTSTLEHVVSVCRSAALMGELGPLSTGERLAAALVLNRADWLAEEGYTIVEALDRIGRDWRECLTAARKVLSADAAAAAVMKDALAKAAVRPQSAQVPPSTERPVTLDYEATLITCGSAGGYRDAWLVFELREVGRSESGFRAELRLRPVDAEPIVRHLVDAHQLAWRDGGPLDKQPGERRPSWIDVFTSSP
;
A
#
# COMPACT_ATOMS: atom_id res chain seq x y z
N MET A 1 18.40 15.24 6.04
CA MET A 1 17.17 14.74 5.43
C MET A 1 16.32 14.09 6.51
N ASN A 2 15.13 14.62 6.77
CA ASN A 2 14.25 14.15 7.84
C ASN A 2 13.40 12.97 7.32
N THR A 3 13.56 11.78 7.89
CA THR A 3 12.89 10.55 7.44
C THR A 3 11.37 10.67 7.48
N SER A 4 10.82 11.31 8.53
CA SER A 4 9.38 11.52 8.66
C SER A 4 8.82 12.47 7.59
N THR A 5 9.59 13.49 7.18
CA THR A 5 9.22 14.38 6.07
C THR A 5 9.20 13.65 4.74
N LEU A 6 10.18 12.79 4.48
CA LEU A 6 10.22 11.98 3.25
C LEU A 6 9.00 11.06 3.16
N GLU A 7 8.70 10.32 4.25
CA GLU A 7 7.54 9.42 4.31
C GLU A 7 6.24 10.16 4.04
N HIS A 8 6.08 11.35 4.60
CA HIS A 8 4.91 12.19 4.36
C HIS A 8 4.81 12.65 2.90
N VAL A 9 5.90 13.14 2.31
CA VAL A 9 5.94 13.54 0.88
C VAL A 9 5.56 12.37 -0.02
N VAL A 10 6.12 11.19 0.24
CA VAL A 10 5.81 9.98 -0.52
C VAL A 10 4.33 9.60 -0.39
N SER A 11 3.77 9.62 0.83
CA SER A 11 2.36 9.30 1.08
C SER A 11 1.40 10.23 0.33
N VAL A 12 1.69 11.54 0.36
CA VAL A 12 0.94 12.57 -0.39
C VAL A 12 1.00 12.30 -1.89
N CYS A 13 2.19 12.01 -2.43
CA CYS A 13 2.37 11.73 -3.86
C CYS A 13 1.61 10.47 -4.30
N ARG A 14 1.64 9.39 -3.50
CA ARG A 14 0.90 8.15 -3.81
C ARG A 14 -0.60 8.39 -3.82
N SER A 15 -1.11 9.17 -2.87
CA SER A 15 -2.53 9.54 -2.81
C SER A 15 -2.95 10.31 -4.06
N ALA A 16 -2.18 11.33 -4.47
CA ALA A 16 -2.45 12.09 -5.68
C ALA A 16 -2.35 11.23 -6.97
N ALA A 17 -1.33 10.37 -7.06
CA ALA A 17 -1.16 9.47 -8.19
C ALA A 17 -2.32 8.47 -8.34
N LEU A 18 -2.85 7.96 -7.22
CA LEU A 18 -3.97 7.03 -7.21
C LEU A 18 -5.29 7.72 -7.60
N MET A 19 -5.52 8.95 -7.14
CA MET A 19 -6.72 9.73 -7.49
C MET A 19 -6.66 10.26 -8.92
N GLY A 20 -5.46 10.42 -9.48
CA GLY A 20 -5.28 11.00 -10.81
C GLY A 20 -5.53 12.52 -10.85
N GLU A 21 -5.67 13.15 -9.70
CA GLU A 21 -5.91 14.58 -9.51
C GLU A 21 -5.26 15.08 -8.22
N LEU A 22 -5.17 16.41 -8.10
CA LEU A 22 -4.78 17.07 -6.87
C LEU A 22 -5.92 16.93 -5.84
N GLY A 23 -5.85 15.90 -4.99
CA GLY A 23 -6.88 15.61 -3.97
C GLY A 23 -7.03 16.70 -2.90
N PRO A 24 -7.70 16.42 -1.76
CA PRO A 24 -7.96 17.39 -0.67
C PRO A 24 -6.70 17.70 0.16
N LEU A 25 -5.63 18.08 -0.53
CA LEU A 25 -4.31 18.35 -0.02
C LEU A 25 -4.15 19.86 0.24
N SER A 26 -3.31 20.23 1.20
CA SER A 26 -2.89 21.63 1.33
C SER A 26 -2.21 22.11 0.04
N THR A 27 -2.20 23.41 -0.23
CA THR A 27 -1.56 23.95 -1.43
C THR A 27 -0.09 23.53 -1.53
N GLY A 28 0.66 23.50 -0.42
CA GLY A 28 2.04 23.03 -0.41
C GLY A 28 2.17 21.55 -0.78
N GLU A 29 1.28 20.70 -0.29
CA GLU A 29 1.24 19.27 -0.63
C GLU A 29 0.90 19.02 -2.09
N ARG A 30 -0.06 19.79 -2.66
CA ARG A 30 -0.41 19.72 -4.09
C ARG A 30 0.78 20.06 -4.98
N LEU A 31 1.47 21.16 -4.67
CA LEU A 31 2.63 21.60 -5.44
C LEU A 31 3.80 20.59 -5.32
N ALA A 32 4.02 20.03 -4.13
CA ALA A 32 5.02 18.98 -3.94
C ALA A 32 4.69 17.72 -4.75
N ALA A 33 3.43 17.27 -4.70
CA ALA A 33 2.98 16.12 -5.49
C ALA A 33 3.16 16.35 -6.99
N ALA A 34 2.78 17.52 -7.48
CA ALA A 34 2.93 17.89 -8.89
C ALA A 34 4.41 17.88 -9.33
N LEU A 35 5.31 18.45 -8.51
CA LEU A 35 6.75 18.45 -8.79
C LEU A 35 7.35 17.03 -8.79
N VAL A 36 7.02 16.21 -7.79
CA VAL A 36 7.56 14.85 -7.67
C VAL A 36 7.03 13.96 -8.80
N LEU A 37 5.73 14.02 -9.11
CA LEU A 37 5.08 13.25 -10.17
C LEU A 37 5.33 13.82 -11.58
N ASN A 38 6.08 14.92 -11.69
CA ASN A 38 6.40 15.59 -12.95
C ASN A 38 5.14 16.02 -13.75
N ARG A 39 4.13 16.52 -13.04
CA ARG A 39 2.85 17.01 -13.59
C ARG A 39 2.86 18.54 -13.67
N ALA A 40 3.45 19.06 -14.75
CA ALA A 40 3.50 20.50 -15.00
C ALA A 40 2.11 21.11 -15.24
N ASP A 41 1.19 20.31 -15.76
CA ASP A 41 -0.22 20.65 -15.93
C ASP A 41 -0.91 20.93 -14.57
N TRP A 42 -0.64 20.12 -13.55
CA TRP A 42 -1.16 20.36 -12.19
C TRP A 42 -0.61 21.63 -11.55
N LEU A 43 0.64 21.99 -11.83
CA LEU A 43 1.19 23.28 -11.38
C LEU A 43 0.45 24.45 -12.05
N ALA A 44 0.16 24.33 -13.34
CA ALA A 44 -0.57 25.34 -14.10
C ALA A 44 -2.03 25.50 -13.62
N GLU A 45 -2.71 24.40 -13.27
CA GLU A 45 -4.06 24.41 -12.69
C GLU A 45 -4.11 25.16 -11.36
N GLU A 46 -3.09 25.03 -10.51
CA GLU A 46 -2.96 25.80 -9.26
C GLU A 46 -2.48 27.24 -9.48
N GLY A 47 -2.10 27.61 -10.71
CA GLY A 47 -1.59 28.93 -11.05
C GLY A 47 -0.14 29.19 -10.62
N TYR A 48 0.69 28.15 -10.48
CA TYR A 48 2.08 28.25 -10.06
C TYR A 48 3.05 27.88 -11.18
N THR A 49 4.12 28.65 -11.31
CA THR A 49 5.31 28.21 -12.06
C THR A 49 6.15 27.25 -11.23
N ILE A 50 7.09 26.53 -11.86
CA ILE A 50 8.01 25.62 -11.16
C ILE A 50 8.80 26.36 -10.07
N VAL A 51 9.27 27.58 -10.36
CA VAL A 51 10.09 28.36 -9.43
C VAL A 51 9.27 28.79 -8.21
N GLU A 52 8.06 29.29 -8.44
CA GLU A 52 7.15 29.69 -7.34
C GLU A 52 6.71 28.48 -6.52
N ALA A 53 6.47 27.34 -7.15
CA ALA A 53 6.14 26.10 -6.46
C ALA A 53 7.30 25.64 -5.56
N LEU A 54 8.54 25.66 -6.07
CA LEU A 54 9.73 25.34 -5.29
C LEU A 54 9.92 26.30 -4.11
N ASP A 55 9.61 27.57 -4.27
CA ASP A 55 9.67 28.51 -3.14
C ASP A 55 8.58 28.21 -2.10
N ARG A 56 7.35 27.96 -2.56
CA ARG A 56 6.16 27.75 -1.73
C ARG A 56 6.20 26.51 -0.84
N ILE A 57 6.80 25.40 -1.31
CA ILE A 57 6.87 24.14 -0.55
C ILE A 57 7.91 24.15 0.58
N GLY A 58 8.82 25.11 0.59
CA GLY A 58 9.84 25.25 1.62
C GLY A 58 11.04 24.29 1.49
N ARG A 59 12.09 24.54 2.29
CA ARG A 59 13.39 23.83 2.19
C ARG A 59 13.25 22.32 2.48
N ASP A 60 12.58 21.95 3.56
CA ASP A 60 12.53 20.55 4.01
C ASP A 60 11.91 19.61 2.97
N TRP A 61 10.89 20.09 2.26
CA TRP A 61 10.23 19.36 1.19
C TRP A 61 11.08 19.32 -0.08
N ARG A 62 11.73 20.44 -0.44
CA ARG A 62 12.67 20.50 -1.59
C ARG A 62 13.78 19.47 -1.48
N GLU A 63 14.34 19.29 -0.27
CA GLU A 63 15.39 18.31 -0.02
C GLU A 63 14.93 16.85 -0.25
N CYS A 64 13.62 16.59 -0.12
CA CYS A 64 13.05 15.24 -0.24
C CYS A 64 12.61 14.90 -1.68
N LEU A 65 12.47 15.86 -2.60
CA LEU A 65 11.85 15.66 -3.92
C LEU A 65 12.48 14.50 -4.72
N THR A 66 13.81 14.50 -4.83
CA THR A 66 14.54 13.48 -5.60
C THR A 66 14.46 12.09 -4.95
N ALA A 67 14.47 12.03 -3.62
CA ALA A 67 14.33 10.78 -2.89
C ALA A 67 12.91 10.23 -3.03
N ALA A 68 11.89 11.07 -2.88
CA ALA A 68 10.49 10.69 -3.08
C ALA A 68 10.25 10.17 -4.50
N ARG A 69 10.78 10.85 -5.53
CA ARG A 69 10.76 10.39 -6.93
C ARG A 69 11.33 8.98 -7.06
N LYS A 70 12.50 8.71 -6.47
CA LYS A 70 13.15 7.39 -6.54
C LYS A 70 12.29 6.30 -5.91
N VAL A 71 11.68 6.58 -4.75
CA VAL A 71 10.76 5.63 -4.08
C VAL A 71 9.59 5.31 -5.00
N LEU A 72 8.91 6.31 -5.55
CA LEU A 72 7.77 6.10 -6.45
C LEU A 72 8.14 5.38 -7.74
N SER A 73 9.33 5.63 -8.30
CA SER A 73 9.83 4.89 -9.45
C SER A 73 10.09 3.42 -9.14
N ALA A 74 10.60 3.11 -7.94
CA ALA A 74 10.74 1.74 -7.48
C ALA A 74 9.37 1.07 -7.28
N ASP A 75 8.39 1.77 -6.71
CA ASP A 75 7.01 1.28 -6.55
C ASP A 75 6.39 0.94 -7.91
N ALA A 76 6.52 1.83 -8.90
CA ALA A 76 5.99 1.63 -10.24
C ALA A 76 6.65 0.43 -10.95
N ALA A 77 7.96 0.23 -10.76
CA ALA A 77 8.68 -0.92 -11.29
C ALA A 77 8.19 -2.23 -10.63
N ALA A 78 8.02 -2.25 -9.30
CA ALA A 78 7.48 -3.40 -8.58
C ALA A 78 6.04 -3.72 -9.02
N ALA A 79 5.19 -2.70 -9.20
CA ALA A 79 3.83 -2.86 -9.68
C ALA A 79 3.76 -3.41 -11.12
N ALA A 80 4.69 -2.99 -12.00
CA ALA A 80 4.78 -3.53 -13.36
C ALA A 80 5.19 -5.01 -13.37
N VAL A 81 6.14 -5.40 -12.51
CA VAL A 81 6.52 -6.81 -12.31
C VAL A 81 5.32 -7.62 -11.82
N MET A 82 4.58 -7.10 -10.84
CA MET A 82 3.38 -7.76 -10.33
C MET A 82 2.29 -7.91 -11.40
N LYS A 83 2.06 -6.86 -12.21
CA LYS A 83 1.11 -6.91 -13.33
C LYS A 83 1.51 -7.96 -14.37
N ASP A 84 2.81 -8.08 -14.67
CA ASP A 84 3.34 -9.10 -15.57
C ASP A 84 3.20 -10.52 -14.98
N ALA A 85 3.48 -10.70 -13.69
CA ALA A 85 3.26 -11.96 -12.99
C ALA A 85 1.77 -12.37 -12.97
N LEU A 86 0.86 -11.43 -12.69
CA LEU A 86 -0.59 -11.61 -12.78
C LEU A 86 -1.02 -12.02 -14.20
N ALA A 87 -0.51 -11.35 -15.23
CA ALA A 87 -0.81 -11.67 -16.61
C ALA A 87 -0.32 -13.07 -16.99
N LYS A 88 0.89 -13.46 -16.56
CA LYS A 88 1.43 -14.81 -16.77
C LYS A 88 0.65 -15.89 -16.02
N ALA A 89 0.21 -15.62 -14.79
CA ALA A 89 -0.64 -16.54 -14.03
C ALA A 89 -2.03 -16.73 -14.66
N ALA A 90 -2.59 -15.69 -15.29
CA ALA A 90 -3.84 -15.77 -16.03
C ALA A 90 -3.73 -16.61 -17.33
N VAL A 91 -2.53 -16.73 -17.90
CA VAL A 91 -2.25 -17.57 -19.07
C VAL A 91 -1.86 -18.98 -18.61
N ARG A 92 -2.84 -19.77 -18.18
CA ARG A 92 -2.69 -21.23 -18.05
C ARG A 92 -2.49 -21.82 -19.46
N PRO A 93 -1.59 -22.82 -19.69
CA PRO A 93 -1.48 -23.44 -21.01
C PRO A 93 -2.82 -24.05 -21.41
N GLN A 94 -3.39 -23.50 -22.49
CA GLN A 94 -4.67 -23.90 -23.06
C GLN A 94 -4.53 -25.29 -23.71
N SER A 95 -4.85 -26.33 -22.95
CA SER A 95 -5.23 -27.64 -23.50
C SER A 95 -6.52 -28.15 -22.86
N ALA A 96 -7.54 -27.30 -22.83
CA ALA A 96 -8.94 -27.71 -22.77
C ALA A 96 -9.81 -26.50 -23.16
N GLN A 97 -10.73 -26.69 -24.12
CA GLN A 97 -11.65 -25.66 -24.63
C GLN A 97 -12.40 -24.94 -23.50
N VAL A 98 -12.39 -23.60 -23.53
CA VAL A 98 -13.11 -22.73 -22.57
C VAL A 98 -14.33 -22.12 -23.27
N PRO A 99 -15.56 -22.33 -22.78
CA PRO A 99 -16.71 -21.53 -23.21
C PRO A 99 -16.63 -20.12 -22.60
N PRO A 100 -17.23 -19.09 -23.23
CA PRO A 100 -17.10 -17.71 -22.78
C PRO A 100 -17.81 -17.55 -21.43
N SER A 101 -17.06 -17.27 -20.36
CA SER A 101 -17.66 -17.06 -19.04
C SER A 101 -16.93 -15.99 -18.24
N THR A 102 -17.63 -14.84 -18.11
CA THR A 102 -17.60 -13.86 -17.00
C THR A 102 -16.29 -13.74 -16.22
N GLU A 103 -15.52 -12.70 -16.54
CA GLU A 103 -14.27 -12.29 -15.91
C GLU A 103 -14.42 -12.12 -14.39
N ARG A 104 -14.28 -13.22 -13.63
CA ARG A 104 -13.92 -13.12 -12.20
C ARG A 104 -12.44 -12.73 -12.13
N PRO A 105 -12.08 -11.74 -11.30
CA PRO A 105 -10.67 -11.45 -11.07
C PRO A 105 -9.98 -12.70 -10.56
N VAL A 106 -8.83 -13.01 -11.16
CA VAL A 106 -7.95 -14.09 -10.69
C VAL A 106 -7.52 -13.75 -9.26
N THR A 107 -7.78 -14.66 -8.33
CA THR A 107 -7.23 -14.58 -6.97
C THR A 107 -5.86 -15.23 -7.00
N LEU A 108 -4.85 -14.52 -6.49
CA LEU A 108 -3.51 -15.05 -6.31
C LEU A 108 -3.23 -15.20 -4.81
N ASP A 109 -2.63 -16.32 -4.43
CA ASP A 109 -2.29 -16.63 -3.05
C ASP A 109 -0.85 -16.26 -2.75
N TYR A 110 -0.66 -15.34 -1.80
CA TYR A 110 0.65 -14.90 -1.33
C TYR A 110 0.75 -15.03 0.18
N GLU A 111 1.91 -15.48 0.64
CA GLU A 111 2.36 -15.29 2.01
C GLU A 111 2.95 -13.89 2.15
N ALA A 112 2.57 -13.19 3.23
CA ALA A 112 2.92 -11.79 3.44
C ALA A 112 3.68 -11.59 4.75
N THR A 113 4.83 -10.94 4.68
CA THR A 113 5.60 -10.47 5.84
C THR A 113 5.50 -8.96 5.92
N LEU A 114 4.96 -8.42 7.01
CA LEU A 114 4.93 -6.97 7.23
C LEU A 114 6.35 -6.44 7.45
N ILE A 115 6.77 -5.50 6.61
CA ILE A 115 8.10 -4.87 6.68
C ILE A 115 8.05 -3.55 7.44
N THR A 116 7.10 -2.68 7.11
CA THR A 116 6.92 -1.40 7.79
C THR A 116 5.48 -0.90 7.62
N CYS A 117 5.08 0.01 8.52
CA CYS A 117 3.83 0.75 8.42
C CYS A 117 4.12 2.26 8.39
N GLY A 118 3.35 2.99 7.59
CA GLY A 118 3.43 4.44 7.49
C GLY A 118 2.15 5.09 8.00
N SER A 119 2.31 6.13 8.80
CA SER A 119 1.21 6.99 9.25
C SER A 119 1.48 8.43 8.84
N ALA A 120 0.84 8.89 7.77
CA ALA A 120 0.90 10.28 7.36
C ALA A 120 -0.04 11.09 8.28
N GLY A 121 0.53 11.94 9.13
CA GLY A 121 -0.25 12.79 10.04
C GLY A 121 -1.29 13.60 9.27
N GLY A 122 -2.54 13.56 9.73
CA GLY A 122 -3.68 14.24 9.09
C GLY A 122 -4.51 13.37 8.12
N TYR A 123 -4.03 12.20 7.73
CA TYR A 123 -4.79 11.25 6.89
C TYR A 123 -5.29 10.06 7.71
N ARG A 124 -6.44 9.50 7.32
CA ARG A 124 -7.04 8.33 7.98
C ARG A 124 -6.69 7.00 7.31
N ASP A 125 -6.13 7.05 6.10
CA ASP A 125 -5.66 5.86 5.38
C ASP A 125 -4.43 5.27 6.08
N ALA A 126 -4.36 3.94 6.15
CA ALA A 126 -3.19 3.24 6.67
C ALA A 126 -2.34 2.68 5.53
N TRP A 127 -1.03 2.90 5.59
CA TRP A 127 -0.07 2.39 4.61
C TRP A 127 0.72 1.24 5.22
N LEU A 128 0.68 0.07 4.59
CA LEU A 128 1.37 -1.13 5.02
C LEU A 128 2.26 -1.64 3.88
N VAL A 129 3.53 -1.87 4.17
CA VAL A 129 4.49 -2.44 3.21
C VAL A 129 4.76 -3.88 3.59
N PHE A 130 4.50 -4.80 2.67
CA PHE A 130 4.74 -6.23 2.84
C PHE A 130 5.80 -6.73 1.85
N GLU A 131 6.57 -7.72 2.26
CA GLU A 131 7.24 -8.63 1.36
C GLU A 131 6.29 -9.81 1.07
N LEU A 132 5.97 -10.03 -0.20
CA LEU A 132 5.04 -11.06 -0.66
C LEU A 132 5.80 -12.19 -1.35
N ARG A 133 5.45 -13.43 -1.02
CA ARG A 133 5.97 -14.66 -1.64
C ARG A 133 4.80 -15.51 -2.09
N GLU A 134 4.81 -15.98 -3.34
CA GLU A 134 3.70 -16.78 -3.87
C GLU A 134 3.63 -18.12 -3.11
N VAL A 135 2.43 -18.51 -2.66
CA VAL A 135 2.26 -19.75 -1.91
C VAL A 135 2.57 -20.94 -2.83
N GLY A 136 3.48 -21.82 -2.40
CA GLY A 136 3.85 -23.02 -3.16
C GLY A 136 4.87 -22.80 -4.28
N ARG A 137 5.38 -21.57 -4.50
CA ARG A 137 6.52 -21.31 -5.39
C ARG A 137 7.71 -20.76 -4.63
N SER A 138 8.91 -21.16 -5.05
CA SER A 138 10.18 -20.78 -4.41
C SER A 138 10.83 -19.53 -5.04
N GLU A 139 10.16 -18.85 -5.97
CA GLU A 139 10.74 -17.69 -6.65
C GLU A 139 10.81 -16.46 -5.74
N SER A 140 11.68 -15.51 -6.14
CA SER A 140 11.95 -14.26 -5.44
C SER A 140 10.67 -13.52 -5.10
N GLY A 141 10.47 -13.23 -3.81
CA GLY A 141 9.37 -12.37 -3.37
C GLY A 141 9.51 -10.95 -3.91
N PHE A 142 8.44 -10.17 -3.83
CA PHE A 142 8.44 -8.75 -4.18
C PHE A 142 7.86 -7.93 -3.03
N ARG A 143 8.17 -6.63 -2.99
CA ARG A 143 7.57 -5.71 -2.03
C ARG A 143 6.29 -5.13 -2.59
N ALA A 144 5.21 -5.21 -1.84
CA ALA A 144 3.93 -4.61 -2.14
C ALA A 144 3.59 -3.59 -1.05
N GLU A 145 3.08 -2.44 -1.45
CA GLU A 145 2.46 -1.50 -0.52
C GLU A 145 0.95 -1.51 -0.69
N LEU A 146 0.25 -1.65 0.44
CA LEU A 146 -1.20 -1.62 0.51
C LEU A 146 -1.65 -0.35 1.23
N ARG A 147 -2.54 0.40 0.57
CA ARG A 147 -3.29 1.50 1.18
C ARG A 147 -4.65 0.98 1.65
N LEU A 148 -4.86 0.94 2.95
CA LEU A 148 -6.13 0.59 3.55
C LEU A 148 -6.94 1.86 3.79
N ARG A 149 -8.13 1.94 3.18
CA ARG A 149 -9.07 3.04 3.42
C ARG A 149 -9.75 2.85 4.78
N PRO A 150 -10.17 3.92 5.47
CA PRO A 150 -10.85 3.85 6.76
C PRO A 150 -12.07 2.93 6.77
N VAL A 151 -12.87 2.96 5.70
CA VAL A 151 -14.09 2.15 5.58
C VAL A 151 -13.80 0.65 5.48
N ASP A 152 -12.64 0.28 4.94
CA ASP A 152 -12.23 -1.12 4.81
C ASP A 152 -11.39 -1.59 6.01
N ALA A 153 -10.84 -0.66 6.80
CA ALA A 153 -9.95 -0.99 7.91
C ALA A 153 -10.67 -1.75 9.03
N GLU A 154 -11.88 -1.31 9.43
CA GLU A 154 -12.67 -1.98 10.46
C GLU A 154 -13.00 -3.45 10.11
N PRO A 155 -13.58 -3.78 8.93
CA PRO A 155 -13.87 -5.17 8.60
C PRO A 155 -12.60 -6.03 8.47
N ILE A 156 -11.48 -5.48 8.01
CA ILE A 156 -10.19 -6.18 7.97
C ILE A 156 -9.71 -6.53 9.37
N VAL A 157 -9.66 -5.54 10.27
CA VAL A 157 -9.21 -5.75 11.66
C VAL A 157 -10.12 -6.75 12.36
N ARG A 158 -11.44 -6.63 12.19
CA ARG A 158 -12.40 -7.57 12.74
C ARG A 158 -12.16 -8.99 12.25
N HIS A 159 -11.96 -9.18 10.94
CA HIS A 159 -11.68 -10.50 10.39
C HIS A 159 -10.37 -11.10 10.94
N LEU A 160 -9.32 -10.30 11.08
CA LEU A 160 -8.06 -10.74 11.68
C LEU A 160 -8.24 -11.19 13.14
N VAL A 161 -9.03 -10.44 13.92
CA VAL A 161 -9.37 -10.79 15.30
C VAL A 161 -10.19 -12.08 15.35
N ASP A 162 -11.27 -12.16 14.59
CA ASP A 162 -12.18 -13.31 14.57
C ASP A 162 -11.44 -14.60 14.17
N ALA A 163 -10.57 -14.53 13.16
CA ALA A 163 -9.75 -15.66 12.73
C ALA A 163 -8.83 -16.18 13.84
N HIS A 164 -8.17 -15.28 14.57
CA HIS A 164 -7.29 -15.66 15.69
C HIS A 164 -8.09 -16.12 16.92
N GLN A 165 -9.24 -15.52 17.21
CA GLN A 165 -10.15 -16.00 18.26
C GLN A 165 -10.56 -17.45 17.99
N LEU A 166 -10.96 -17.74 16.74
CA LEU A 166 -11.34 -19.07 16.32
C LEU A 166 -10.17 -20.06 16.43
N ALA A 167 -8.99 -19.68 15.93
CA ALA A 167 -7.80 -20.50 15.97
C ALA A 167 -7.36 -20.84 17.41
N TRP A 168 -7.56 -19.92 18.35
CA TRP A 168 -7.15 -20.08 19.74
C TRP A 168 -8.24 -20.61 20.68
N ARG A 169 -9.42 -20.97 20.15
CA ARG A 169 -10.55 -21.46 20.96
C ARG A 169 -10.26 -22.80 21.64
N ASP A 170 -9.64 -23.73 20.91
CA ASP A 170 -9.51 -25.14 21.31
C ASP A 170 -8.04 -25.53 21.61
N GLY A 171 -7.34 -24.70 22.41
CA GLY A 171 -5.95 -24.96 22.83
C GLY A 171 -4.86 -24.34 21.95
N GLY A 172 -5.25 -23.74 20.82
CA GLY A 172 -4.38 -23.00 19.90
C GLY A 172 -4.48 -23.51 18.46
N PRO A 173 -3.81 -22.82 17.52
CA PRO A 173 -3.87 -23.15 16.11
C PRO A 173 -3.21 -24.49 15.79
N LEU A 174 -3.52 -25.06 14.62
CA LEU A 174 -3.00 -26.37 14.18
C LEU A 174 -1.48 -26.39 14.01
N ASP A 175 -0.91 -25.24 13.66
CA ASP A 175 0.53 -25.01 13.44
C ASP A 175 1.23 -24.38 14.66
N LYS A 176 0.56 -24.38 15.82
CA LYS A 176 1.10 -23.87 17.08
C LYS A 176 2.45 -24.49 17.41
N GLN A 177 3.46 -23.65 17.62
CA GLN A 177 4.80 -24.10 17.99
C GLN A 177 4.92 -24.42 19.49
N PRO A 178 5.83 -25.31 19.90
CA PRO A 178 6.06 -25.59 21.32
C PRO A 178 6.40 -24.32 22.12
N GLY A 179 5.64 -24.06 23.17
CA GLY A 179 5.81 -22.88 24.04
C GLY A 179 5.13 -21.60 23.54
N GLU A 180 4.50 -21.63 22.36
CA GLU A 180 3.72 -20.51 21.86
C GLU A 180 2.48 -20.25 22.73
N ARG A 181 2.25 -18.98 23.07
CA ARG A 181 1.17 -18.54 23.95
C ARG A 181 0.12 -17.76 23.16
N ARG A 182 -1.13 -17.87 23.62
CA ARG A 182 -2.26 -17.12 23.07
C ARG A 182 -1.97 -15.62 23.13
N PRO A 183 -2.01 -14.89 21.99
CA PRO A 183 -1.79 -13.46 21.98
C PRO A 183 -2.82 -12.68 22.81
N SER A 184 -2.38 -11.67 23.55
CA SER A 184 -3.23 -10.88 24.46
C SER A 184 -4.17 -9.91 23.72
N TRP A 185 -3.85 -9.54 22.48
CA TRP A 185 -4.64 -8.58 21.70
C TRP A 185 -5.95 -9.17 21.17
N ILE A 186 -6.08 -10.50 21.17
CA ILE A 186 -7.24 -11.24 20.63
C ILE A 186 -8.55 -10.84 21.34
N ASP A 187 -8.47 -10.46 22.62
CA ASP A 187 -9.64 -10.06 23.42
C ASP A 187 -9.81 -8.53 23.53
N VAL A 188 -8.95 -7.74 22.90
CA VAL A 188 -8.99 -6.26 23.05
C VAL A 188 -10.17 -5.64 22.29
N PHE A 189 -10.67 -6.32 21.26
CA PHE A 189 -11.77 -5.84 20.43
C PHE A 189 -13.12 -6.51 20.73
N THR A 190 -13.22 -7.32 21.78
CA THR A 190 -14.49 -7.85 22.27
C THR A 190 -15.21 -6.79 23.09
N SER A 191 -15.75 -5.77 22.42
CA SER A 191 -16.73 -4.91 23.08
C SER A 191 -17.94 -5.77 23.46
N SER A 192 -18.21 -5.83 24.76
CA SER A 192 -19.45 -6.34 25.34
C SER A 192 -20.67 -5.69 24.67
N PRO A 193 -21.82 -6.40 24.62
CA PRO A 193 -23.06 -5.90 24.03
C PRO A 193 -23.56 -4.58 24.63
#